data_AF-A0A7Z9V5G7-F1
#
_entry.id   AF-A0A7Z9V5G7-F1
#
_cell.length_a   1.000
_cell.length_b   1.000
_cell.length_c   1.000
_cell.angle_alpha   90.00
_cell.angle_beta   90.00
_cell.angle_gamma   90.00
#
_symmetry.space_group_name_H-M   'P 1'
#
loop_
_entity.id
_entity.type
_entity.pdbx_description
1 polymer ?
#
loop_
_entity_poly.entity_id
_entity_poly.type
_entity_poly.pdbx_seq_one_letter_code
_entity_poly.pdbx_strand_id
1 'polypeptide(L)' 'SVEENLALFVRMRAGEFEEGEHVLRAKIDMASPNVNMRDPTLYRIRKVAHHRTGDTWNIYPMYDFTHCVSDSIEG' A
#
# COMPACT_ATOMS: atom_id res chain seq x y z
N SER A 1 -1.87 -1.03 -17.16
CA SER A 1 -3.26 -1.59 -17.18
C SER A 1 -3.58 -2.25 -15.83
N VAL A 2 -4.67 -3.01 -15.70
CA VAL A 2 -4.92 -3.81 -14.47
C VAL A 2 -3.83 -4.86 -14.30
N GLU A 3 -3.47 -5.56 -15.37
CA GLU A 3 -2.48 -6.63 -15.41
C GLU A 3 -1.10 -6.13 -14.98
N GLU A 4 -0.68 -4.98 -15.50
CA GLU A 4 0.58 -4.35 -15.14
C GLU A 4 0.63 -3.94 -13.66
N ASN A 5 -0.45 -3.33 -13.14
CA ASN A 5 -0.52 -2.94 -11.73
C ASN A 5 -0.42 -4.17 -10.80
N LEU A 6 -1.10 -5.27 -11.16
CA LEU A 6 -1.02 -6.51 -10.41
C LEU A 6 0.39 -7.10 -10.46
N ALA A 7 1.03 -7.12 -11.64
CA ALA A 7 2.39 -7.61 -11.79
C ALA A 7 3.40 -6.81 -10.95
N LEU A 8 3.33 -5.48 -11.01
CA LEU A 8 4.19 -4.62 -10.20
C LEU A 8 3.96 -4.82 -8.70
N PHE A 9 2.70 -4.93 -8.26
CA PHE A 9 2.39 -5.12 -6.85
C PHE A 9 2.88 -6.46 -6.29
N VAL A 10 2.81 -7.54 -7.10
CA VAL A 10 3.40 -8.84 -6.73
C VAL A 10 4.91 -8.74 -6.58
N ARG A 11 5.60 -8.04 -7.49
CA ARG A 11 7.05 -7.80 -7.43
C ARG A 11 7.45 -6.93 -6.24
N MET A 12 6.65 -5.92 -5.88
CA MET A 12 6.81 -5.15 -4.63
C MET A 12 6.74 -6.06 -3.41
N ARG A 13 5.74 -6.95 -3.33
CA ARG A 13 5.62 -7.92 -2.24
C ARG A 13 6.82 -8.87 -2.18
N ALA A 14 7.34 -9.29 -3.34
CA ALA A 14 8.51 -10.14 -3.45
C ALA A 14 9.83 -9.44 -3.05
N GLY A 15 9.82 -8.12 -2.84
CA GLY A 15 11.00 -7.35 -2.40
C GLY A 15 11.95 -6.98 -3.53
N GLU A 16 11.50 -7.03 -4.79
CA GLU A 16 12.32 -6.75 -5.98
C GLU A 16 12.72 -5.28 -6.16
N PHE A 17 12.11 -4.37 -5.39
CA PHE A 17 12.29 -2.92 -5.49
C PHE A 17 12.80 -2.35 -4.17
N GLU A 18 13.46 -1.19 -4.21
CA GLU A 18 13.98 -0.51 -3.03
C GLU A 18 12.92 0.30 -2.26
N GLU A 19 13.22 0.63 -1.01
CA GLU A 19 12.33 1.46 -0.19
C GLU A 19 12.11 2.83 -0.86
N GLY A 20 10.84 3.22 -1.01
CA GLY A 20 10.44 4.48 -1.63
C GLY A 20 10.39 4.47 -3.17
N GLU A 21 10.82 3.39 -3.83
CA GLU A 21 10.80 3.30 -5.30
C GLU A 21 9.37 3.25 -5.87
N HIS A 22 8.49 2.52 -5.20
CA HIS A 22 7.09 2.37 -5.61
C HIS A 22 6.11 2.44 -4.43
N VAL A 23 4.90 2.90 -4.75
CA VAL A 23 3.73 2.92 -3.85
C VAL A 23 2.48 2.48 -4.61
N LEU A 24 1.57 1.81 -3.91
CA LEU A 24 0.21 1.58 -4.44
C LEU A 24 -0.67 2.74 -4.00
N ARG A 25 -1.40 3.36 -4.91
CA ARG A 25 -2.32 4.49 -4.63
C ARG A 25 -3.75 4.11 -4.99
N ALA A 26 -4.71 4.65 -4.26
CA ALA A 26 -6.10 4.60 -4.68
C ALA A 26 -6.28 5.47 -5.93
N LYS A 27 -7.20 5.09 -6.81
CA LYS A 27 -7.61 5.92 -7.94
C LYS A 27 -8.94 6.58 -7.60
N ILE A 28 -8.89 7.87 -7.27
CA ILE A 28 -10.02 8.67 -6.79
C ILE A 28 -10.12 9.93 -7.64
N ASP A 29 -9.56 11.06 -7.21
CA ASP A 29 -9.60 12.34 -7.93
C ASP A 29 -8.45 13.27 -7.50
N MET A 30 -7.45 13.41 -8.37
CA MET A 30 -6.32 14.33 -8.16
C MET A 30 -6.72 15.81 -8.12
N ALA A 31 -7.86 16.19 -8.68
CA ALA A 31 -8.37 17.56 -8.67
C ALA A 31 -9.24 17.88 -7.45
N SER A 32 -9.51 16.89 -6.59
CA SER A 32 -10.40 17.05 -5.43
C SER A 32 -9.97 18.25 -4.55
N PRO A 33 -10.94 19.07 -4.06
CA PRO A 33 -10.66 20.11 -3.09
C PRO A 33 -10.24 19.52 -1.73
N ASN A 34 -10.66 18.29 -1.42
CA ASN A 34 -10.16 17.53 -0.29
C ASN A 34 -8.84 16.84 -0.66
N VAL A 35 -7.73 17.28 -0.04
CA VAL A 35 -6.38 16.76 -0.29
C VAL A 35 -6.28 15.26 -0.04
N ASN A 36 -7.01 14.72 0.93
CA ASN A 36 -6.98 13.29 1.26
C ASN A 36 -7.57 12.42 0.15
N MET A 37 -8.38 12.99 -0.73
CA MET A 37 -8.99 12.28 -1.87
C MET A 37 -8.13 12.34 -3.14
N ARG A 38 -6.95 12.95 -3.09
CA ARG A 38 -6.03 13.06 -4.23
C ARG A 38 -5.16 11.80 -4.35
N ASP A 39 -5.80 10.71 -4.73
CA ASP A 39 -5.19 9.39 -4.93
C ASP A 39 -4.26 9.02 -3.75
N PRO A 40 -4.78 8.83 -2.54
CA PRO A 40 -3.97 8.55 -1.36
C PRO A 40 -3.18 7.25 -1.49
N THR A 41 -2.02 7.20 -0.85
CA THR A 41 -1.17 6.00 -0.80
C THR A 41 -1.78 4.93 0.09
N LEU A 42 -1.88 3.70 -0.42
CA LEU A 42 -2.43 2.53 0.28
C LEU A 42 -1.32 1.61 0.78
N TYR A 43 -0.28 1.36 -0.01
CA TYR A 43 0.88 0.54 0.36
C TYR A 43 2.20 1.21 0.00
N ARG A 44 3.23 0.94 0.80
CA ARG A 44 4.61 1.31 0.53
C ARG A 44 5.55 0.11 0.69
N ILE A 45 6.71 0.18 0.06
CA ILE A 45 7.82 -0.74 0.32
C ILE A 45 8.52 -0.32 1.61
N ARG A 46 8.73 -1.28 2.51
CA ARG A 46 9.55 -1.11 3.71
C ARG A 46 10.18 -2.47 4.05
N LYS A 47 11.51 -2.57 3.97
CA LYS A 47 12.29 -3.80 4.15
C LYS A 47 12.77 -3.92 5.60
N VAL A 48 11.81 -4.06 6.52
CA VAL A 48 12.08 -4.20 7.96
C VAL A 48 11.33 -5.40 8.54
N ALA A 49 11.95 -6.06 9.50
CA ALA A 49 11.32 -7.15 10.25
C ALA A 49 10.15 -6.60 11.09
N HIS A 50 9.01 -7.27 11.03
CA HIS A 50 7.85 -6.93 11.86
C HIS A 50 7.79 -7.82 13.11
N HIS A 51 7.53 -7.23 14.27
CA HIS A 51 7.57 -7.93 15.56
C HIS A 51 6.64 -9.15 15.67
N ARG A 52 5.53 -9.20 14.90
CA ARG A 52 4.60 -10.36 14.88
C ARG A 52 4.77 -11.30 13.70
N THR A 53 5.27 -10.81 12.58
CA THR A 53 5.27 -11.55 11.29
C THR A 53 6.67 -11.73 10.70
N GLY A 54 7.71 -11.31 11.42
CA GLY A 54 9.10 -11.37 10.97
C GLY A 54 9.30 -10.70 9.62
N ASP A 55 10.08 -11.35 8.76
CA ASP A 55 10.48 -10.88 7.43
C ASP A 55 9.52 -11.32 6.31
N THR A 56 8.29 -11.71 6.67
CA THR A 56 7.30 -12.22 5.70
C THR A 56 6.89 -11.17 4.66
N TRP A 57 7.01 -9.88 4.99
CA TRP A 57 6.47 -8.79 4.18
C TRP A 57 7.53 -7.73 3.86
N ASN A 58 7.65 -7.39 2.57
CA ASN A 58 8.44 -6.25 2.09
C ASN A 58 7.60 -5.00 1.85
N ILE A 59 6.27 -5.13 1.94
CA ILE A 59 5.32 -4.03 1.76
C ILE A 59 4.40 -3.93 2.97
N TYR A 60 4.11 -2.71 3.37
CA TYR A 60 3.24 -2.42 4.50
C TYR A 60 2.17 -1.41 4.11
N PRO A 61 0.93 -1.61 4.58
CA PRO A 61 -0.16 -0.69 4.29
C PRO A 61 -0.04 0.62 5.09
N MET A 62 -0.69 1.66 4.60
CA MET A 62 -0.83 2.96 5.27
C MET A 62 -2.01 2.95 6.23
N TYR A 63 -1.96 3.80 7.27
CA TYR A 63 -3.02 3.91 8.28
C TYR A 63 -4.39 4.17 7.65
N ASP A 64 -4.47 5.12 6.71
CA ASP A 64 -5.70 5.49 6.01
C ASP A 64 -6.36 4.32 5.26
N PHE A 65 -5.58 3.30 4.91
CA PHE A 65 -6.11 2.07 4.32
C PHE A 65 -6.44 1.01 5.37
N THR A 66 -5.55 0.77 6.35
CA THR A 66 -5.76 -0.31 7.32
C THR A 66 -6.89 -0.06 8.28
N HIS A 67 -7.11 1.19 8.70
CA HIS A 67 -7.96 1.47 9.84
C HIS A 67 -9.42 1.13 9.54
N CYS A 68 -9.97 1.68 8.45
CA CYS A 68 -11.34 1.39 8.03
C CYS A 68 -11.54 -0.09 7.63
N VAL A 69 -10.49 -0.75 7.10
CA VAL A 69 -10.54 -2.19 6.79
C VAL A 69 -10.58 -3.02 8.07
N SER A 70 -9.77 -2.69 9.09
CA SER A 70 -9.80 -3.37 10.40
C SER A 70 -11.17 -3.18 11.05
N ASP A 71 -11.67 -1.94 11.13
CA ASP A 71 -12.99 -1.64 11.67
C ASP A 71 -14.07 -2.45 10.95
N SER A 72 -14.04 -2.50 9.62
CA SER A 72 -14.99 -3.29 8.83
C SER A 72 -14.88 -4.80 9.05
N ILE A 73 -13.71 -5.33 9.42
CA ILE A 73 -13.49 -6.75 9.72
C ILE A 73 -13.94 -7.07 11.14
N GLU A 74 -13.83 -6.13 12.07
CA GLU A 74 -14.08 -6.31 13.51
C GLU A 74 -15.54 -6.01 13.92
N GLY A 75 -16.26 -5.18 13.15
CA GLY A 75 -17.69 -4.86 13.34
C GLY A 75 -17.93 -3.67 14.26
#